data_AF-R7QH15-F1
#
_entry.id   AF-R7QH15-F1
#
_cell.length_a   1.000
_cell.length_b   1.000
_cell.length_c   1.000
_cell.angle_alpha   90.00
_cell.angle_beta   90.00
_cell.angle_gamma   90.00
#
_symmetry.space_group_name_H-M   'P 1'
#
loop_
_entity.id
_entity.type
_entity.pdbx_description
1 polymer ?
#
loop_
_entity_poly.entity_id
_entity_poly.type
_entity_poly.pdbx_seq_one_letter_code
_entity_poly.pdbx_strand_id
1 'polypeptide(L)'
;MPARTVVFTAIHKYDNQGHRLLEPGEYIQMAGRAGRRGLDDVGTVLLFPTTADFPVQSDVKTVLTGVPKPLRSQFRLTYNMILNLLRIDELRVEDVMARSFSGGGGTEKQPRTYGVR
;
A
#
# COMPACT_ATOMS: atom_id res chain seq x y z
N MET A 1 17.61 1.07 -2.71
CA MET A 1 18.81 1.63 -2.08
C MET A 1 18.44 2.08 -0.66
N PRO A 2 19.04 1.52 0.41
CA PRO A 2 18.86 1.98 1.79
C PRO A 2 19.85 3.10 2.16
N ALA A 3 19.49 3.93 3.13
CA ALA A 3 20.31 5.02 3.68
C ALA A 3 20.44 4.89 5.20
N ARG A 4 21.46 5.50 5.82
CA ARG A 4 21.58 5.51 7.29
C ARG A 4 20.42 6.29 7.94
N THR A 5 20.11 7.45 7.36
CA THR A 5 19.10 8.38 7.87
C THR A 5 18.15 8.80 6.75
N VAL A 6 16.86 8.91 7.07
CA VAL A 6 15.83 9.51 6.20
C VAL A 6 15.33 10.78 6.87
N VAL A 7 15.21 11.86 6.10
CA VAL A 7 14.71 13.15 6.58
C VAL A 7 13.47 13.54 5.79
N PHE A 8 12.36 13.78 6.49
CA PHE A 8 11.13 14.32 5.94
C PHE A 8 11.11 15.82 6.13
N THR A 9 11.03 16.57 5.03
CA THR A 9 10.88 18.04 5.06
C THR A 9 9.43 18.50 5.19
N ALA A 10 8.48 17.59 4.94
CA ALA A 10 7.05 17.80 5.11
C ALA A 10 6.34 16.44 5.27
N ILE A 11 5.15 16.45 5.86
CA ILE A 11 4.23 15.29 5.94
C ILE A 11 3.06 15.38 4.96
N HIS A 12 3.09 16.39 4.08
CA HIS A 12 2.10 16.60 3.04
C HIS A 12 2.72 16.30 1.68
N LYS A 13 1.90 15.75 0.78
CA LYS A 13 2.25 15.46 -0.61
C LYS A 13 1.18 16.06 -1.51
N TYR A 14 1.60 16.56 -2.66
CA TYR A 14 0.70 16.95 -3.73
C TYR A 14 0.36 15.74 -4.59
N ASP A 15 -0.93 15.50 -4.81
CA ASP A 15 -1.43 14.54 -5.79
C ASP A 15 -2.35 15.25 -6.79
N ASN A 16 -2.98 14.47 -7.69
CA ASN A 16 -3.88 15.02 -8.71
C ASN A 16 -5.13 15.71 -8.13
N GLN A 17 -5.40 15.59 -6.83
CA GLN A 17 -6.54 16.21 -6.14
C GLN A 17 -6.13 17.34 -5.18
N GLY A 18 -4.82 17.56 -4.98
CA GLY A 18 -4.29 18.67 -4.20
C GLY A 18 -3.27 18.27 -3.16
N HIS A 19 -3.06 19.13 -2.16
CA HIS A 19 -2.21 18.81 -1.01
C HIS A 19 -2.98 17.97 0.01
N ARG A 20 -2.44 16.79 0.33
CA ARG A 20 -2.95 15.92 1.38
C ARG A 20 -1.85 15.40 2.28
N LEU A 21 -2.22 14.93 3.47
CA LEU A 21 -1.33 14.18 4.34
C LEU A 21 -0.84 12.90 3.65
N LEU A 22 0.39 12.51 3.95
CA LEU A 22 0.91 11.20 3.61
C LEU A 22 0.05 10.11 4.24
N GLU A 23 -0.21 9.04 3.49
CA GLU A 23 -0.84 7.86 4.07
C GLU A 23 0.17 7.12 4.97
N PRO A 24 -0.29 6.45 6.04
CA PRO A 24 0.62 5.71 6.92
C PRO A 24 1.47 4.68 6.17
N GLY A 25 0.92 4.03 5.14
CA GLY A 25 1.66 3.12 4.27
C GLY A 25 2.73 3.81 3.43
N GLU A 26 2.47 5.02 2.92
CA GLU A 26 3.47 5.82 2.20
C GLU A 26 4.61 6.23 3.13
N TYR A 27 4.28 6.66 4.35
CA TYR A 27 5.27 7.00 5.37
C TYR A 27 6.15 5.80 5.72
N ILE A 28 5.57 4.65 6.04
CA ILE A 28 6.33 3.43 6.41
C ILE A 28 7.26 3.00 5.27
N GLN A 29 6.80 3.06 4.02
CA GLN A 29 7.64 2.70 2.86
C GLN A 29 8.84 3.63 2.69
N MET A 30 8.68 4.92 2.94
CA MET A 30 9.76 5.92 2.85
C MET A 30 10.69 5.83 4.06
N ALA A 31 10.14 5.83 5.28
CA ALA A 31 10.87 5.74 6.53
C ALA A 31 11.65 4.43 6.66
N GLY A 32 11.09 3.32 6.14
CA GLY A 32 11.74 2.00 6.11
C GLY A 32 12.96 1.91 5.19
N ARG A 33 13.34 2.99 4.49
CA ARG A 33 14.64 3.09 3.80
C ARG A 33 15.78 3.49 4.74
N ALA A 34 15.49 3.92 5.97
CA ALA A 34 16.49 4.22 6.98
C ALA A 34 17.06 2.94 7.61
N GLY A 35 18.37 2.94 7.88
CA GLY A 35 19.12 1.81 8.41
C GLY A 35 19.64 0.89 7.30
N ARG A 36 20.96 0.74 7.21
CA ARG A 36 21.60 -0.24 6.31
C ARG A 36 21.93 -1.51 7.09
N ARG A 37 21.32 -2.62 6.69
CA ARG A 37 21.51 -3.93 7.32
C ARG A 37 23.00 -4.30 7.37
N GLY A 38 23.51 -4.57 8.57
CA GLY A 38 24.91 -4.96 8.81
C GLY A 38 25.91 -3.81 8.86
N LEU A 39 25.48 -2.55 8.71
CA LEU A 39 26.33 -1.36 8.81
C LEU A 39 25.87 -0.37 9.89
N ASP A 40 24.56 -0.26 10.10
CA ASP A 40 23.97 0.63 11.10
C ASP A 40 23.14 -0.20 12.11
N ASP A 41 23.32 0.02 13.41
CA ASP A 41 22.57 -0.69 14.46
C ASP A 41 21.08 -0.30 14.46
N VAL A 42 20.79 0.96 14.11
CA VAL A 42 19.44 1.53 14.03
C VAL A 42 19.31 2.45 12.82
N GLY A 43 18.13 2.47 12.22
CA GLY A 43 17.77 3.46 11.20
C GLY A 43 17.20 4.72 11.83
N THR A 44 17.73 5.89 11.49
CA THR A 44 17.24 7.17 12.03
C THR A 44 16.28 7.83 11.04
N VAL A 45 15.12 8.29 11.53
CA VAL A 45 14.15 9.04 10.73
C VAL A 45 13.88 10.37 11.42
N LEU A 46 14.03 11.47 10.69
CA LEU A 46 13.83 12.82 11.21
C LEU A 46 12.70 13.52 10.46
N LEU A 47 11.83 14.22 11.19
CA LEU A 47 10.90 15.18 10.63
C LEU A 47 11.47 16.59 10.87
N PHE A 48 11.84 17.27 9.79
CA PHE A 48 12.43 18.60 9.83
C PHE A 48 11.67 19.54 8.88
N PRO A 49 10.55 20.14 9.33
CA PRO A 49 9.74 21.01 8.49
C PRO A 49 10.54 22.22 8.01
N THR A 50 10.58 22.45 6.69
CA THR A 50 11.24 23.64 6.12
C THR A 50 10.39 24.91 6.27
N THR A 51 9.08 24.76 6.41
CA THR A 51 8.13 25.86 6.64
C THR A 51 7.98 26.16 8.13
N ALA A 52 7.68 27.42 8.46
CA ALA A 52 7.45 27.87 9.84
C ALA A 52 6.24 27.19 10.51
N ASP A 53 5.32 26.65 9.72
CA ASP A 53 4.16 25.91 10.20
C ASP A 53 4.54 24.47 10.52
N PHE A 54 4.63 24.19 11.83
CA PHE A 54 4.78 22.83 12.33
C PHE A 54 3.43 22.09 12.20
N PRO A 55 3.42 20.85 11.68
CA PRO A 55 2.17 20.11 11.51
C PRO A 55 1.48 19.83 12.85
N VAL A 56 0.15 19.78 12.84
CA VAL A 56 -0.65 19.49 14.03
C VAL A 56 -0.28 18.10 14.57
N GLN A 57 -0.18 17.98 15.90
CA GLN A 57 0.22 16.74 16.57
C GLN A 57 -0.67 15.54 16.19
N SER A 58 -1.97 15.77 15.97
CA SER A 58 -2.92 14.74 15.53
C SER A 58 -2.54 14.14 14.18
N ASP A 59 -2.07 14.97 13.26
CA ASP A 59 -1.76 14.58 11.89
C ASP A 59 -0.46 13.79 11.87
N VAL A 60 0.55 14.30 12.60
CA VAL A 60 1.81 13.61 12.83
C VAL A 60 1.57 12.23 13.41
N LYS A 61 0.74 12.11 14.45
CA LYS A 61 0.37 10.83 15.06
C LYS A 61 -0.32 9.91 14.05
N THR A 62 -1.25 10.45 13.27
CA THR A 62 -1.99 9.67 12.26
C THR A 62 -1.05 9.09 11.21
N VAL A 63 -0.09 9.88 10.71
CA VAL A 63 0.89 9.43 9.71
C VAL A 63 1.85 8.39 10.28
N LEU A 64 2.36 8.62 11.51
CA LEU A 64 3.36 7.77 12.14
C LEU A 64 2.81 6.43 12.66
N THR A 65 1.64 6.45 13.30
CA THR A 65 1.07 5.29 14.01
C THR A 65 -0.18 4.74 13.34
N GLY A 66 -0.59 5.29 12.19
CA GLY A 66 -1.77 4.84 11.47
C GLY A 66 -1.58 3.46 10.84
N VAL A 67 -2.71 2.80 10.56
CA VAL A 67 -2.69 1.49 9.89
C VAL A 67 -2.57 1.70 8.38
N PRO A 68 -1.65 0.98 7.68
CA PRO A 68 -1.58 1.01 6.22
C PRO A 68 -2.89 0.58 5.58
N LYS A 69 -3.25 1.21 4.45
CA LYS A 69 -4.45 0.82 3.70
C LYS A 69 -4.31 -0.63 3.20
N PRO A 70 -5.39 -1.43 3.25
CA PRO A 70 -5.36 -2.79 2.75
C PRO A 70 -5.14 -2.80 1.23
N LEU A 71 -4.52 -3.86 0.73
CA LEU A 71 -4.40 -4.09 -0.70
C LEU A 71 -5.79 -4.27 -1.31
N ARG A 72 -6.15 -3.41 -2.26
CA ARG A 72 -7.38 -3.54 -3.05
C ARG A 72 -7.06 -3.99 -4.46
N SER A 73 -7.87 -4.91 -5.00
CA SER A 73 -7.75 -5.33 -6.40
C SER A 73 -7.92 -4.12 -7.31
N GLN A 74 -6.96 -3.88 -8.19
CA GLN A 74 -7.06 -2.91 -9.27
C GLN A 74 -7.36 -3.60 -10.61
N PHE A 75 -7.76 -4.87 -10.58
CA PHE A 75 -8.10 -5.62 -11.79
C PHE A 75 -9.26 -4.94 -12.52
N ARG A 76 -9.04 -4.65 -13.80
CA ARG A 76 -10.03 -4.08 -14.71
C ARG A 76 -9.90 -4.80 -16.03
N LEU A 77 -11.03 -5.26 -16.58
CA LEU A 77 -11.04 -5.73 -17.96
C LEU A 77 -10.81 -4.57 -18.91
N THR A 78 -9.90 -4.78 -19.85
CA THR A 78 -9.64 -3.84 -20.95
C THR A 78 -9.91 -4.54 -22.27
N TYR A 79 -10.27 -3.77 -23.31
CA TYR A 79 -10.53 -4.34 -24.64
C TYR A 79 -9.33 -5.13 -25.18
N ASN A 80 -8.11 -4.63 -24.99
CA ASN A 80 -6.90 -5.32 -25.41
C ASN A 80 -6.74 -6.68 -24.72
N MET A 81 -7.06 -6.78 -23.42
CA MET A 81 -7.06 -8.05 -22.69
C MET A 81 -8.08 -9.01 -23.29
N ILE A 82 -9.32 -8.57 -23.54
CA ILE A 82 -10.37 -9.41 -24.14
C ILE A 82 -9.94 -9.94 -25.51
N LEU A 83 -9.40 -9.06 -26.38
CA LEU A 83 -8.95 -9.45 -27.71
C LEU A 83 -7.78 -10.44 -27.66
N ASN A 84 -6.83 -10.26 -26.73
CA ASN A 84 -5.73 -11.21 -26.54
C ASN A 84 -6.20 -12.55 -25.99
N LEU A 85 -7.21 -12.56 -25.12
CA LEU A 85 -7.79 -13.80 -24.59
C LEU A 85 -8.59 -14.54 -25.66
N LEU A 86 -9.37 -13.85 -26.50
CA LEU A 86 -10.06 -14.47 -27.64
C LEU A 86 -9.12 -15.03 -28.70
N ARG A 87 -7.86 -14.59 -28.74
CA ARG A 87 -6.83 -15.12 -29.64
C ARG A 87 -6.24 -16.45 -29.13
N ILE A 88 -6.36 -16.74 -27.84
CA ILE A 88 -5.77 -17.93 -27.21
C ILE A 88 -6.92 -18.91 -26.90
N ASP A 89 -6.95 -20.07 -27.57
CA ASP A 89 -8.03 -21.05 -27.43
C ASP A 89 -8.16 -21.66 -26.01
N GLU A 90 -7.11 -21.58 -25.20
CA GLU A 90 -7.00 -22.31 -23.93
C GLU A 90 -7.50 -21.53 -22.70
N LEU A 91 -7.76 -20.22 -22.81
CA LEU A 91 -8.05 -19.35 -21.68
C LEU A 91 -9.27 -18.46 -21.93
N ARG A 92 -10.35 -18.73 -21.20
CA ARG A 92 -11.57 -17.93 -21.27
C ARG A 92 -11.49 -16.71 -20.36
N VAL A 93 -12.23 -15.66 -20.70
CA VAL A 93 -12.27 -14.41 -19.91
C VAL A 93 -12.78 -14.68 -18.49
N GLU A 94 -13.72 -15.61 -18.36
CA GLU A 94 -14.31 -16.05 -17.11
C GLU A 94 -13.27 -16.69 -16.19
N ASP A 95 -12.31 -17.45 -16.73
CA ASP A 95 -11.24 -18.07 -15.94
C ASP A 95 -10.28 -17.02 -15.37
N VAL A 96 -9.97 -15.98 -16.17
CA VAL A 96 -9.14 -14.85 -15.74
C VAL A 96 -9.85 -14.04 -14.67
N MET A 97 -11.16 -13.82 -14.81
CA MET A 97 -11.96 -13.17 -13.77
C MET A 97 -11.99 -13.98 -12.48
N ALA A 98 -12.23 -15.30 -12.56
CA ALA A 98 -12.34 -16.17 -11.39
C ALA A 98 -11.02 -16.25 -10.60
N ARG A 99 -9.87 -16.20 -11.29
CA ARG A 99 -8.53 -16.21 -10.68
C ARG A 99 -8.03 -14.81 -10.29
N SER A 100 -8.75 -13.75 -10.65
CA SER A 100 -8.38 -12.38 -10.29
C SER A 100 -8.45 -12.17 -8.77
N PHE A 101 -7.62 -11.26 -8.25
CA PHE A 101 -7.61 -10.91 -6.82
C PHE A 101 -8.96 -10.36 -6.31
N SER A 102 -9.82 -9.86 -7.21
CA SER A 102 -11.20 -9.48 -6.90
C SER A 102 -12.16 -10.67 -6.81
N GLY A 103 -11.96 -11.74 -7.59
CA GLY A 103 -12.82 -12.92 -7.61
C GLY A 103 -12.68 -13.82 -6.38
N GLY A 104 -11.49 -13.85 -5.77
CA GLY A 104 -11.22 -14.64 -4.55
C GLY A 104 -11.67 -13.99 -3.24
N GLY A 105 -12.10 -12.72 -3.25
CA GLY A 105 -12.48 -11.98 -2.04
C GLY A 105 -13.86 -12.35 -1.46
N GLY A 106 -14.64 -13.18 -2.15
CA GLY A 106 -15.98 -13.61 -1.73
C GLY A 106 -16.05 -14.93 -0.96
N THR A 107 -14.95 -15.69 -0.85
CA THR A 107 -14.98 -17.11 -0.45
C THR A 107 -14.31 -17.43 0.89
N GLU A 108 -14.19 -16.47 1.81
CA GLU A 108 -13.74 -16.80 3.17
C GLU A 108 -14.48 -15.99 4.23
N LYS A 109 -15.58 -16.57 4.76
CA LYS A 109 -15.93 -16.71 6.20
C LYS A 109 -17.16 -17.62 6.36
N GLN A 110 -17.02 -18.94 6.18
CA GLN A 110 -17.94 -19.89 6.82
C GLN A 110 -17.13 -20.68 7.86
N PRO A 111 -17.40 -20.50 9.17
CA PRO A 111 -16.73 -21.31 10.18
C PRO A 111 -17.21 -22.75 10.00
N ARG A 112 -16.27 -23.66 9.73
CA ARG A 112 -16.56 -25.11 9.79
C ARG A 112 -16.84 -25.47 11.24
N THR A 113 -18.11 -25.50 11.62
CA THR A 113 -18.57 -26.20 12.82
C THR A 113 -18.33 -27.69 12.61
N TYR A 114 -17.27 -28.21 13.22
CA TYR A 114 -17.13 -29.65 13.40
C TYR A 114 -18.18 -30.09 14.41
N GLY A 115 -19.24 -30.74 13.91
CA GLY A 115 -20.19 -31.48 14.74
C GLY A 115 -19.47 -32.67 15.36
N VAL A 116 -19.29 -32.63 16.68
CA VAL A 116 -18.93 -33.80 17.47
C VAL A 116 -20.23 -34.56 17.71
N ARG A 117 -20.24 -35.83 17.26
CA ARG A 117 -21.24 -36.82 17.66
C ARG A 117 -21.08 -37.18 19.12
#